data_AF-A0A933JUD8-F1
#
_entry.id   AF-A0A933JUD8-F1
#
_cell.length_a   1.000
_cell.length_b   1.000
_cell.length_c   1.000
_cell.angle_alpha   90.00
_cell.angle_beta   90.00
_cell.angle_gamma   90.00
#
_symmetry.space_group_name_H-M   'P 1'
#
loop_
_entity.id
_entity.type
_entity.pdbx_description
1 polymer ?
#
loop_
_entity_poly.entity_id
_entity_poly.type
_entity_poly.pdbx_seq_one_letter_code
_entity_poly.pdbx_strand_id
1 'polypeptide(L)'
;MPVDDWQWGPPMSFPASGDPTTAYSGGNVMGNDLGQGSRGDGRYVSNTTSALLSPPVDVAGYGNVHLQYRRWLTVEDGLNDQARIFSNDTLLWQNLATPRADDPLYQVLVNHIDREWRFQDLDLTPTVVDGKVRLRFQLTSNRRRSYGGWTIDSFCVVALPVCGNGATEPGETCDDGNTNDGDGCTTTCQLGSSTPVCSNAIVEAGEECDDGVNDGTACTDACSLPVVTPSCGNGATEANEACDDGVNDGTTCNPDCQLPVPRMIESEDQSCGCNTTNRSPIPTWGWFLLLGLTRLRRPGRLTFSAEP
;
A
#
# COMPACT_ATOMS: atom_id res chain seq x y z
N MET A 1 21.02 -19.94 -28.80
CA MET A 1 20.66 -19.80 -27.38
C MET A 1 19.76 -18.58 -27.29
N PRO A 2 18.58 -18.64 -26.65
CA PRO A 2 18.01 -17.42 -26.10
C PRO A 2 19.03 -16.86 -25.10
N VAL A 3 19.41 -15.59 -25.27
CA VAL A 3 20.21 -14.91 -24.25
C VAL A 3 19.18 -14.28 -23.33
N ASP A 4 18.97 -14.90 -22.17
CA ASP A 4 18.11 -14.34 -21.14
C ASP A 4 18.84 -13.14 -20.53
N ASP A 5 18.60 -11.99 -21.15
CA ASP A 5 19.22 -10.71 -20.86
C ASP A 5 18.79 -10.18 -19.48
N TRP A 6 17.59 -10.55 -19.02
CA TRP A 6 17.03 -10.12 -17.75
C TRP A 6 17.52 -11.01 -16.59
N GLN A 7 18.28 -10.41 -15.68
CA GLN A 7 18.89 -11.09 -14.54
C GLN A 7 18.35 -10.55 -13.21
N TRP A 8 18.21 -11.45 -12.23
CA TRP A 8 17.88 -11.11 -10.84
C TRP A 8 19.05 -11.44 -9.91
N GLY A 9 19.67 -10.43 -9.32
CA GLY A 9 20.81 -10.60 -8.42
C GLY A 9 21.51 -9.27 -8.09
N PRO A 10 22.69 -9.30 -7.46
CA PRO A 10 23.44 -8.06 -7.20
C PRO A 10 23.84 -7.39 -8.52
N PRO A 11 23.69 -6.05 -8.65
CA PRO A 11 24.26 -5.32 -9.77
C PRO A 11 25.78 -5.28 -9.62
N MET A 12 26.51 -5.62 -10.67
CA MET A 12 27.96 -5.51 -10.71
C MET A 12 28.33 -4.37 -11.64
N SER A 13 29.02 -3.35 -11.12
CA SER A 13 29.31 -2.14 -11.89
C SER A 13 30.43 -2.38 -12.91
N PHE A 14 30.07 -2.36 -14.20
CA PHE A 14 31.02 -2.29 -15.30
C PHE A 14 31.17 -0.82 -15.73
N PRO A 15 32.36 -0.21 -15.64
CA PRO A 15 32.54 1.22 -15.95
C PRO A 15 32.19 1.64 -17.38
N ALA A 16 32.00 0.66 -18.28
CA ALA A 16 31.67 0.86 -19.69
C ALA A 16 30.21 0.45 -20.05
N SER A 17 29.40 0.07 -19.06
CA SER A 17 27.94 -0.10 -19.19
C SER A 17 27.17 1.07 -18.58
N GLY A 18 27.64 1.57 -17.43
CA GLY A 18 27.01 2.66 -16.68
C GLY A 18 25.98 2.22 -15.64
N ASP A 19 26.09 1.00 -15.12
CA ASP A 19 25.20 0.42 -14.09
C ASP A 19 25.53 0.85 -12.66
N PRO A 20 24.56 0.75 -11.72
CA PRO A 20 24.80 1.04 -10.31
C PRO A 20 25.82 0.08 -9.69
N THR A 21 26.58 0.60 -8.73
CA THR A 21 27.49 -0.20 -7.88
C THR A 21 26.78 -0.97 -6.77
N THR A 22 25.54 -0.60 -6.44
CA THR A 22 24.73 -1.20 -5.37
C THR A 22 23.25 -1.17 -5.72
N ALA A 23 22.49 -2.15 -5.21
CA ALA A 23 21.03 -2.05 -5.13
C ALA A 23 20.61 -0.78 -4.37
N TYR A 24 19.38 -0.31 -4.61
CA TYR A 24 18.76 0.74 -3.80
C TYR A 24 18.22 0.17 -2.48
N SER A 25 17.71 -1.07 -2.52
CA SER A 25 17.11 -1.76 -1.38
C SER A 25 17.50 -3.25 -1.34
N GLY A 26 17.92 -3.73 -0.16
CA GLY A 26 18.41 -5.10 -0.01
C GLY A 26 19.77 -5.28 -0.70
N GLY A 27 19.91 -6.34 -1.51
CA GLY A 27 21.16 -6.67 -2.20
C GLY A 27 21.01 -7.17 -3.64
N ASN A 28 19.78 -7.24 -4.16
CA ASN A 28 19.49 -7.72 -5.52
C ASN A 28 18.59 -6.72 -6.24
N VAL A 29 18.81 -6.57 -7.55
CA VAL A 29 17.98 -5.81 -8.49
C VAL A 29 17.48 -6.74 -9.59
N MET A 30 16.55 -6.25 -10.42
CA MET A 30 16.22 -6.83 -11.71
C MET A 30 16.77 -5.94 -12.82
N GLY A 31 17.48 -6.47 -13.82
CA GLY A 31 17.99 -5.64 -14.92
C GLY A 31 18.45 -6.42 -16.15
N ASN A 32 18.70 -5.70 -17.25
CA ASN A 32 19.48 -6.23 -18.37
C ASN A 32 20.92 -6.52 -17.90
N ASP A 33 21.64 -7.44 -18.56
CA ASP A 33 22.86 -8.12 -18.09
C ASP A 33 23.57 -7.48 -16.87
N LEU A 34 23.31 -8.00 -15.67
CA LEU A 34 24.00 -7.58 -14.43
C LEU A 34 25.46 -8.08 -14.36
N GLY A 35 26.01 -8.52 -15.51
CA GLY A 35 27.38 -8.98 -15.71
C GLY A 35 27.67 -10.36 -15.13
N GLN A 36 26.65 -11.16 -14.79
CA GLN A 36 26.84 -12.37 -13.99
C GLN A 36 27.30 -13.57 -14.82
N GLY A 37 28.23 -14.34 -14.24
CA GLY A 37 28.83 -15.51 -14.89
C GLY A 37 29.87 -15.17 -15.96
N SER A 38 30.42 -16.19 -16.62
CA SER A 38 31.61 -16.07 -17.49
C SER A 38 31.38 -15.41 -18.85
N ARG A 39 30.29 -14.65 -19.02
CA ARG A 39 29.89 -14.04 -20.30
C ARG A 39 29.20 -12.68 -20.20
N GLY A 40 28.74 -12.26 -19.02
CA GLY A 40 28.20 -10.92 -18.87
C GLY A 40 29.33 -9.89 -18.98
N ASP A 41 29.15 -8.87 -19.82
CA ASP A 41 30.02 -7.70 -19.90
C ASP A 41 29.36 -6.44 -19.32
N GLY A 42 28.20 -6.63 -18.68
CA GLY A 42 27.36 -5.59 -18.11
C GLY A 42 26.45 -4.96 -19.15
N ARG A 43 26.09 -5.63 -20.26
CA ARG A 43 25.38 -4.97 -21.36
C ARG A 43 24.19 -5.72 -21.92
N TYR A 44 23.12 -4.96 -22.21
CA TYR A 44 22.00 -5.48 -22.97
C TYR A 44 22.42 -6.02 -24.33
N VAL A 45 21.71 -7.06 -24.75
CA VAL A 45 21.88 -7.70 -26.05
C VAL A 45 21.53 -6.71 -27.16
N SER A 46 22.38 -6.61 -28.19
CA SER A 46 22.15 -5.76 -29.37
C SER A 46 21.36 -6.50 -30.45
N ASN A 47 20.58 -5.77 -31.25
CA ASN A 47 19.67 -6.31 -32.27
C ASN A 47 18.67 -7.33 -31.69
N THR A 48 18.02 -7.01 -30.58
CA THR A 48 16.91 -7.79 -30.05
C THR A 48 15.76 -6.88 -29.60
N THR A 49 14.61 -7.47 -29.31
CA THR A 49 13.78 -6.95 -28.22
C THR A 49 13.98 -7.86 -27.01
N SER A 50 13.81 -7.34 -25.81
CA SER A 50 13.64 -8.12 -24.59
C SER A 50 12.63 -7.40 -23.71
N ALA A 51 11.88 -8.15 -22.90
CA ALA A 51 10.87 -7.59 -22.01
C ALA A 51 10.84 -8.30 -20.65
N LEU A 52 10.77 -7.50 -19.59
CA LEU A 52 10.41 -7.92 -18.25
C LEU A 52 8.92 -7.70 -18.03
N LEU A 53 8.20 -8.78 -17.76
CA LEU A 53 6.76 -8.80 -17.54
C LEU A 53 6.42 -9.08 -16.08
N SER A 54 5.57 -8.26 -15.48
CA SER A 54 4.95 -8.61 -14.21
C SER A 54 3.94 -9.76 -14.41
N PRO A 55 3.61 -10.51 -13.34
CA PRO A 55 2.30 -11.17 -13.31
C PRO A 55 1.19 -10.10 -13.35
N PRO A 56 -0.04 -10.43 -13.76
CA PRO A 56 -1.18 -9.53 -13.59
C PRO A 56 -1.35 -9.17 -12.11
N VAL A 57 -1.39 -7.88 -11.81
CA VAL A 57 -1.66 -7.35 -10.47
C VAL A 57 -3.14 -6.98 -10.41
N ASP A 58 -3.79 -7.46 -9.36
CA ASP A 58 -5.21 -7.24 -9.06
C ASP A 58 -5.36 -5.94 -8.25
N VAL A 59 -6.14 -5.01 -8.81
CA VAL A 59 -6.35 -3.63 -8.35
C VAL A 59 -7.85 -3.25 -8.43
N ALA A 60 -8.74 -4.23 -8.41
CA ALA A 60 -10.19 -3.99 -8.42
C ALA A 60 -10.64 -3.28 -7.13
N GLY A 61 -11.52 -2.30 -7.26
CA GLY A 61 -12.00 -1.49 -6.13
C GLY A 61 -11.06 -0.37 -5.70
N TYR A 62 -10.10 0.03 -6.54
CA TYR A 62 -9.28 1.22 -6.34
C TYR A 62 -9.48 2.23 -7.47
N GLY A 63 -9.71 3.49 -7.13
CA GLY A 63 -9.94 4.61 -8.04
C GLY A 63 -8.66 5.34 -8.48
N ASN A 64 -7.55 5.11 -7.78
CA ASN A 64 -6.27 5.78 -8.00
C ASN A 64 -5.12 4.76 -7.82
N VAL A 65 -4.51 4.35 -8.93
CA VAL A 65 -3.57 3.22 -8.99
C VAL A 65 -2.28 3.64 -9.67
N HIS A 66 -1.13 3.40 -9.03
CA HIS A 66 0.18 3.93 -9.43
C HIS A 66 1.29 2.86 -9.41
N LEU A 67 2.27 2.99 -10.29
CA LEU A 67 3.53 2.26 -10.29
C LEU A 67 4.64 3.12 -9.67
N GLN A 68 5.06 2.76 -8.46
CA GLN A 68 6.20 3.36 -7.77
C GLN A 68 7.40 2.42 -7.81
N TYR A 69 8.54 2.89 -8.35
CA TYR A 69 9.77 2.11 -8.38
C TYR A 69 11.04 2.98 -8.38
N ARG A 70 12.20 2.33 -8.31
CA ARG A 70 13.52 2.95 -8.47
C ARG A 70 14.13 2.48 -9.77
N ARG A 71 14.49 3.45 -10.62
CA ARG A 71 15.15 3.24 -11.91
C ARG A 71 16.61 3.62 -11.83
N TRP A 72 17.43 2.82 -12.47
CA TRP A 72 18.68 3.23 -13.07
C TRP A 72 18.63 2.78 -14.54
N LEU A 73 18.81 3.69 -15.49
CA LEU A 73 18.71 3.40 -16.92
C LEU A 73 19.88 4.03 -17.68
N THR A 74 20.63 3.20 -18.40
CA THR A 74 21.70 3.65 -19.32
C THR A 74 21.50 3.00 -20.69
N VAL A 75 21.01 3.76 -21.67
CA VAL A 75 20.63 3.27 -23.02
C VAL A 75 21.03 4.29 -24.11
N GLU A 76 21.19 3.84 -25.36
CA GLU A 76 21.39 4.76 -26.48
C GLU A 76 20.17 5.70 -26.66
N ASP A 77 20.30 6.75 -27.47
CA ASP A 77 19.19 7.63 -27.84
C ASP A 77 17.98 6.85 -28.41
N GLY A 78 16.76 7.28 -28.13
CA GLY A 78 15.52 6.64 -28.57
C GLY A 78 15.34 6.48 -30.09
N LEU A 79 16.09 7.20 -30.93
CA LEU A 79 16.15 6.92 -32.38
C LEU A 79 16.86 5.61 -32.71
N ASN A 80 17.79 5.17 -31.86
CA ASN A 80 18.60 3.98 -32.01
C ASN A 80 18.01 2.84 -31.16
N ASP A 81 17.92 3.01 -29.83
CA ASP A 81 17.46 1.99 -28.88
C ASP A 81 16.31 2.51 -28.01
N GLN A 82 15.21 1.76 -27.93
CA GLN A 82 13.98 2.17 -27.26
C GLN A 82 13.75 1.41 -25.94
N ALA A 83 14.00 2.09 -24.82
CA ALA A 83 13.57 1.67 -23.50
C ALA A 83 12.13 2.15 -23.27
N ARG A 84 11.18 1.24 -23.01
CA ARG A 84 9.74 1.53 -22.86
C ARG A 84 9.11 0.88 -21.64
N ILE A 85 8.04 1.47 -21.14
CA ILE A 85 7.17 0.89 -20.09
C ILE A 85 5.74 0.90 -20.59
N PHE A 86 5.08 -0.26 -20.53
CA PHE A 86 3.66 -0.41 -20.84
C PHE A 86 2.89 -0.95 -19.63
N SER A 87 1.59 -0.64 -19.57
CA SER A 87 0.60 -1.30 -18.71
C SER A 87 -0.58 -1.70 -19.58
N ASN A 88 -0.96 -2.99 -19.58
CA ASN A 88 -2.02 -3.54 -20.45
C ASN A 88 -1.87 -3.06 -21.90
N ASP A 89 -0.63 -3.17 -22.42
CA ASP A 89 -0.16 -2.71 -23.74
C ASP A 89 -0.32 -1.22 -24.08
N THR A 90 -0.85 -0.41 -23.17
CA THR A 90 -0.80 1.06 -23.26
C THR A 90 0.61 1.54 -22.89
N LEU A 91 1.23 2.37 -23.74
CA LEU A 91 2.55 2.95 -23.50
C LEU A 91 2.47 4.05 -22.43
N LEU A 92 3.12 3.83 -21.28
CA LEU A 92 3.21 4.81 -20.19
C LEU A 92 4.41 5.74 -20.33
N TRP A 93 5.55 5.19 -20.75
CA TRP A 93 6.82 5.93 -20.80
C TRP A 93 7.78 5.36 -21.85
N GLN A 94 8.62 6.22 -22.43
CA GLN A 94 9.79 5.80 -23.21
C GLN A 94 10.95 6.79 -23.05
N ASN A 95 12.18 6.34 -23.33
CA ASN A 95 13.36 7.22 -23.37
C ASN A 95 13.22 8.29 -24.47
N LEU A 96 13.94 9.40 -24.31
CA LEU A 96 13.98 10.46 -25.31
C LEU A 96 14.62 9.93 -26.60
N ALA A 97 13.89 10.03 -27.71
CA ALA A 97 14.46 10.03 -29.05
C ALA A 97 14.77 11.47 -29.43
N THR A 98 16.02 11.81 -29.70
CA THR A 98 16.38 13.17 -30.17
C THR A 98 15.64 13.43 -31.48
N PRO A 99 14.90 14.54 -31.62
CA PRO A 99 14.26 14.87 -32.89
C PRO A 99 15.27 14.91 -34.03
N ARG A 100 14.96 14.27 -35.16
CA ARG A 100 15.75 14.43 -36.38
C ARG A 100 15.59 15.84 -36.93
N ALA A 101 16.41 16.76 -36.42
CA ALA A 101 16.77 17.95 -37.15
C ALA A 101 17.32 17.55 -38.52
N ASP A 102 16.98 18.34 -39.53
CA ASP A 102 17.35 18.20 -40.93
C ASP A 102 18.83 18.51 -41.22
N ASP A 103 19.61 18.81 -40.18
CA ASP A 103 21.06 19.00 -40.20
C ASP A 103 21.81 17.63 -40.27
N PRO A 104 22.56 17.33 -41.35
CA PRO A 104 23.32 16.08 -41.49
C PRO A 104 24.66 16.05 -40.72
N LEU A 105 25.07 17.15 -40.09
CA LEU A 105 26.37 17.36 -39.47
C LEU A 105 26.29 17.47 -37.93
N TYR A 106 25.13 17.81 -37.37
CA TYR A 106 24.94 18.06 -35.93
C TYR A 106 23.92 17.15 -35.21
N GLN A 107 23.72 15.91 -35.67
CA GLN A 107 22.94 14.90 -34.93
C GLN A 107 23.71 14.33 -33.72
N VAL A 108 23.87 15.15 -32.68
CA VAL A 108 24.38 14.72 -31.37
C VAL A 108 23.27 13.99 -30.63
N LEU A 109 23.19 12.67 -30.85
CA LEU A 109 22.23 11.77 -30.20
C LEU A 109 22.37 11.81 -28.67
N VAL A 110 21.26 12.02 -27.96
CA VAL A 110 21.22 12.20 -26.50
C VAL A 110 20.84 10.87 -25.84
N ASN A 111 21.88 10.08 -25.55
CA ASN A 111 21.75 8.84 -24.77
C ASN A 111 21.09 9.12 -23.41
N HIS A 112 20.18 8.25 -22.98
CA HIS A 112 19.59 8.33 -21.64
C HIS A 112 20.57 7.71 -20.65
N ILE A 113 21.07 8.50 -19.69
CA ILE A 113 22.08 8.08 -18.71
C ILE A 113 21.67 8.59 -17.32
N ASP A 114 21.04 7.74 -16.52
CA ASP A 114 20.91 7.97 -15.08
C ASP A 114 22.30 7.84 -14.42
N ARG A 115 22.54 8.59 -13.32
CA ARG A 115 23.78 8.55 -12.52
C ARG A 115 23.53 8.30 -11.03
N GLU A 116 22.27 8.05 -10.68
CA GLU A 116 21.75 7.84 -9.35
C GLU A 116 20.40 7.13 -9.45
N TRP A 117 19.93 6.52 -8.35
CA TRP A 117 18.66 5.81 -8.29
C TRP A 117 17.44 6.74 -8.33
N ARG A 118 16.96 7.04 -9.55
CA ARG A 118 15.80 7.90 -9.79
C ARG A 118 14.54 7.25 -9.24
N PHE A 119 13.82 7.96 -8.38
CA PHE A 119 12.42 7.59 -8.07
C PHE A 119 11.57 7.83 -9.31
N GLN A 120 10.67 6.91 -9.60
CA GLN A 120 9.69 7.01 -10.68
C GLN A 120 8.32 6.65 -10.12
N ASP A 121 7.33 7.46 -10.49
CA ASP A 121 5.94 7.31 -10.16
C ASP A 121 5.13 7.49 -11.45
N LEU A 122 4.27 6.54 -11.77
CA LEU A 122 3.52 6.49 -13.03
C LEU A 122 2.07 6.08 -12.75
N ASP A 123 1.13 6.92 -13.15
CA ASP A 123 -0.31 6.62 -13.09
C ASP A 123 -0.63 5.40 -13.98
N LEU A 124 -1.31 4.42 -13.40
CA LEU A 124 -1.83 3.21 -14.06
C LEU A 124 -3.35 3.23 -14.21
N THR A 125 -4.04 4.14 -13.52
CA THR A 125 -5.51 4.27 -13.48
C THR A 125 -6.17 4.23 -14.87
N PRO A 126 -5.72 5.01 -15.88
CA PRO A 126 -6.30 4.96 -17.23
C PRO A 126 -5.96 3.67 -18.03
N THR A 127 -5.20 2.74 -17.44
CA THR A 127 -4.79 1.47 -18.07
C THR A 127 -5.40 0.23 -17.41
N VAL A 128 -6.19 0.38 -16.33
CA VAL A 128 -6.81 -0.75 -15.64
C VAL A 128 -7.83 -1.44 -16.56
N VAL A 129 -7.70 -2.76 -16.73
CA VAL A 129 -8.62 -3.59 -17.53
C VAL A 129 -9.04 -4.79 -16.67
N ASP A 130 -10.34 -5.06 -16.59
CA ASP A 130 -10.93 -6.13 -15.76
C ASP A 130 -10.43 -6.13 -14.30
N GLY A 131 -10.25 -4.92 -13.73
CA GLY A 131 -9.73 -4.69 -12.39
C GLY A 131 -8.24 -5.02 -12.22
N LYS A 132 -7.46 -5.13 -13.31
CA LYS A 132 -6.07 -5.59 -13.29
C LYS A 132 -5.14 -4.72 -14.13
N VAL A 133 -3.86 -4.77 -13.79
CA VAL A 133 -2.75 -4.18 -14.56
C VAL A 133 -1.61 -5.19 -14.72
N ARG A 134 -1.05 -5.29 -15.93
CA ARG A 134 0.17 -6.08 -16.21
C ARG A 134 1.23 -5.15 -16.80
N LEU A 135 2.34 -5.01 -16.07
CA LEU A 135 3.43 -4.11 -16.40
C LEU A 135 4.46 -4.81 -17.30
N ARG A 136 4.98 -4.08 -18.29
CA ARG A 136 5.96 -4.56 -19.27
C ARG A 136 7.06 -3.53 -19.46
N PHE A 137 8.25 -3.79 -18.92
CA PHE A 137 9.46 -3.02 -19.24
C PHE A 137 10.11 -3.65 -20.47
N GLN A 138 10.21 -2.91 -21.56
CA GLN A 138 10.78 -3.38 -22.82
C GLN A 138 12.09 -2.63 -23.10
N LEU A 139 13.04 -3.33 -23.70
CA LEU A 139 14.17 -2.74 -24.41
C LEU A 139 14.22 -3.29 -25.83
N THR A 140 14.17 -2.42 -26.83
CA THR A 140 14.42 -2.77 -28.24
C THR A 140 15.73 -2.13 -28.66
N SER A 141 16.67 -2.94 -29.13
CA SER A 141 18.03 -2.53 -29.47
C SER A 141 18.37 -2.74 -30.95
N ASN A 142 19.25 -1.91 -31.47
CA ASN A 142 19.76 -1.96 -32.84
C ASN A 142 21.12 -2.70 -32.93
N ARG A 143 21.71 -2.80 -34.13
CA ARG A 143 22.99 -3.53 -34.39
C ARG A 143 24.27 -2.81 -33.92
N ARG A 144 24.17 -1.69 -33.20
CA ARG A 144 25.30 -0.81 -32.86
C ARG A 144 25.82 -1.01 -31.44
N ARG A 145 25.47 -0.11 -30.51
CA ARG A 145 26.16 0.07 -29.24
C ARG A 145 25.21 -0.20 -28.09
N SER A 146 25.54 -1.18 -27.26
CA SER A 146 24.85 -1.40 -25.99
C SER A 146 25.56 -0.78 -24.78
N TYR A 147 24.80 -0.68 -23.70
CA TYR A 147 25.12 -0.11 -22.40
C TYR A 147 24.43 -1.01 -21.33
N GLY A 148 24.34 -0.58 -20.07
CA GLY A 148 23.70 -1.37 -19.00
C GLY A 148 22.21 -1.67 -19.20
N GLY A 149 21.46 -0.77 -19.84
CA GLY A 149 20.03 -0.95 -20.09
C GLY A 149 19.21 -0.60 -18.85
N TRP A 150 18.15 -1.37 -18.59
CA TRP A 150 17.33 -1.24 -17.39
C TRP A 150 18.02 -1.86 -16.18
N THR A 151 18.00 -1.16 -15.06
CA THR A 151 18.15 -1.73 -13.73
C THR A 151 17.05 -1.16 -12.82
N ILE A 152 16.33 -2.05 -12.14
CA ILE A 152 15.03 -1.82 -11.49
C ILE A 152 15.06 -2.39 -10.08
N ASP A 153 14.62 -1.59 -9.11
CA ASP A 153 14.54 -1.96 -7.69
C ASP A 153 13.32 -1.28 -7.02
N SER A 154 12.95 -1.72 -5.81
CA SER A 154 11.85 -1.17 -5.01
C SER A 154 10.48 -1.09 -5.71
N PHE A 155 10.26 -1.93 -6.73
CA PHE A 155 9.02 -2.02 -7.49
C PHE A 155 7.81 -2.30 -6.58
N CYS A 156 6.83 -1.40 -6.62
CA CYS A 156 5.53 -1.54 -5.99
C CYS A 156 4.45 -1.01 -6.95
N VAL A 157 3.42 -1.81 -7.24
CA VAL A 157 2.12 -1.24 -7.58
C VAL A 157 1.48 -0.82 -6.26
N VAL A 158 0.95 0.40 -6.20
CA VAL A 158 0.26 0.96 -5.05
C VAL A 158 -1.10 1.50 -5.49
N ALA A 159 -2.04 1.54 -4.56
CA ALA A 159 -3.22 2.37 -4.68
C ALA A 159 -3.19 3.44 -3.59
N LEU A 160 -3.83 4.57 -3.84
CA LEU A 160 -3.86 5.73 -2.96
C LEU A 160 -5.33 6.13 -2.78
N PRO A 161 -6.00 5.76 -1.66
CA PRO A 161 -7.42 6.04 -1.48
C PRO A 161 -7.70 7.55 -1.59
N VAL A 162 -8.73 7.91 -2.37
CA VAL A 162 -9.12 9.29 -2.66
C VAL A 162 -10.49 9.57 -2.06
N CYS A 163 -10.52 9.99 -0.81
CA CYS A 163 -11.76 10.35 -0.14
C CYS A 163 -12.60 11.37 -0.94
N GLY A 164 -13.90 11.12 -1.01
CA GLY A 164 -14.89 11.94 -1.70
C GLY A 164 -15.00 11.63 -3.19
N ASN A 165 -14.65 10.41 -3.62
CA ASN A 165 -14.75 9.98 -5.01
C ASN A 165 -16.09 9.29 -5.36
N GLY A 166 -16.87 8.89 -4.34
CA GLY A 166 -18.15 8.19 -4.47
C GLY A 166 -18.03 6.65 -4.41
N ALA A 167 -16.86 6.11 -4.10
CA ALA A 167 -16.63 4.67 -3.93
C ALA A 167 -15.60 4.40 -2.82
N THR A 168 -16.05 3.76 -1.74
CA THR A 168 -15.25 3.44 -0.55
C THR A 168 -14.08 2.50 -0.90
N GLU A 169 -12.86 3.04 -0.90
CA GLU A 169 -11.62 2.32 -1.19
C GLU A 169 -11.06 1.60 0.06
N PRO A 170 -10.29 0.51 -0.08
CA PRO A 170 -9.69 -0.21 1.05
C PRO A 170 -8.80 0.64 1.97
N GLY A 171 -9.37 1.09 3.09
CA GLY A 171 -8.78 2.01 4.08
C GLY A 171 -9.81 3.03 4.59
N GLU A 172 -10.88 3.23 3.84
CA GLU A 172 -12.01 4.09 4.15
C GLU A 172 -13.12 3.28 4.84
N THR A 173 -13.94 3.94 5.68
CA THR A 173 -15.13 3.34 6.31
C THR A 173 -16.44 3.94 5.82
N CYS A 174 -16.37 5.00 5.01
CA CYS A 174 -17.43 5.56 4.18
C CYS A 174 -16.80 6.30 2.99
N ASP A 175 -17.59 6.57 1.95
CA ASP A 175 -17.36 7.68 1.00
C ASP A 175 -18.75 8.12 0.53
N ASP A 176 -19.07 9.41 0.65
CA ASP A 176 -20.37 9.99 0.27
C ASP A 176 -20.33 10.82 -1.02
N GLY A 177 -19.21 10.78 -1.75
CA GLY A 177 -18.97 11.53 -2.97
C GLY A 177 -18.45 12.95 -2.76
N ASN A 178 -18.04 13.31 -1.54
CA ASN A 178 -17.46 14.62 -1.26
C ASN A 178 -16.47 14.64 -0.07
N THR A 179 -15.91 15.82 0.26
CA THR A 179 -14.93 15.99 1.35
C THR A 179 -15.31 17.15 2.28
N ASN A 180 -16.58 17.28 2.61
CA ASN A 180 -17.04 18.10 3.73
C ASN A 180 -16.83 17.32 5.05
N ASP A 181 -17.48 17.77 6.12
CA ASP A 181 -17.46 17.13 7.42
C ASP A 181 -18.83 17.34 8.09
N GLY A 182 -19.36 16.31 8.73
CA GLY A 182 -20.67 16.35 9.38
C GLY A 182 -21.88 15.98 8.51
N ASP A 183 -21.67 15.57 7.25
CA ASP A 183 -22.70 14.99 6.36
C ASP A 183 -22.77 13.44 6.40
N GLY A 184 -21.94 12.81 7.23
CA GLY A 184 -21.94 11.38 7.53
C GLY A 184 -20.58 10.72 7.32
N CYS A 185 -19.75 11.30 6.46
CA CYS A 185 -18.34 10.95 6.30
C CYS A 185 -17.45 12.11 6.76
N THR A 186 -16.21 11.83 7.17
CA THR A 186 -15.21 12.88 7.43
C THR A 186 -14.42 13.22 6.16
N THR A 187 -13.75 14.37 6.18
CA THR A 187 -12.68 14.75 5.23
C THR A 187 -11.53 13.72 5.05
N THR A 188 -11.49 12.65 5.85
CA THR A 188 -10.52 11.55 5.81
C THR A 188 -11.16 10.18 5.54
N CYS A 189 -12.40 10.19 5.07
CA CYS A 189 -13.25 9.04 4.77
C CYS A 189 -13.28 7.97 5.86
N GLN A 190 -13.26 8.46 7.09
CA GLN A 190 -13.72 7.71 8.24
C GLN A 190 -15.18 8.06 8.47
N LEU A 191 -15.97 7.11 8.99
CA LEU A 191 -17.33 7.42 9.44
C LEU A 191 -17.27 8.66 10.34
N GLY A 192 -18.03 9.68 9.96
CA GLY A 192 -18.23 10.83 10.81
C GLY A 192 -18.80 10.33 12.13
N SER A 193 -18.24 10.76 13.25
CA SER A 193 -19.05 10.85 14.46
C SER A 193 -20.01 12.01 14.23
N SER A 194 -21.07 11.73 13.47
CA SER A 194 -22.32 12.48 13.52
C SER A 194 -22.75 12.40 14.98
N THR A 195 -22.39 13.43 15.76
CA THR A 195 -22.52 13.41 17.21
C THR A 195 -23.99 13.17 17.54
N PRO A 196 -24.35 12.00 18.10
CA PRO A 196 -25.73 11.52 18.10
C PRO A 196 -26.71 12.59 18.57
N VAL A 197 -27.63 12.97 17.68
CA VAL A 197 -28.39 14.22 17.82
C VAL A 197 -29.67 13.97 18.62
N CYS A 198 -29.47 13.71 19.91
CA CYS A 198 -30.54 13.43 20.86
C CYS A 198 -31.73 14.40 20.73
N SER A 199 -32.92 13.83 20.51
CA SER A 199 -34.18 14.45 20.05
C SER A 199 -34.36 14.62 18.54
N ASN A 200 -33.79 13.75 17.71
CA ASN A 200 -34.08 13.69 16.27
C ASN A 200 -35.15 12.62 15.91
N ALA A 201 -35.57 11.79 16.87
CA ALA A 201 -36.47 10.63 16.75
C ALA A 201 -35.93 9.44 15.92
N ILE A 202 -34.61 9.27 15.85
CA ILE A 202 -33.87 8.21 15.15
C ILE A 202 -32.74 7.76 16.07
N VAL A 203 -32.74 6.50 16.52
CA VAL A 203 -31.64 5.95 17.34
C VAL A 203 -30.39 5.79 16.48
N GLU A 204 -29.40 6.66 16.67
CA GLU A 204 -28.13 6.70 15.96
C GLU A 204 -27.05 5.80 16.60
N ALA A 205 -25.93 5.60 15.89
CA ALA A 205 -24.87 4.66 16.28
C ALA A 205 -24.02 5.18 17.46
N GLY A 206 -24.57 5.05 18.67
CA GLY A 206 -23.98 5.53 19.93
C GLY A 206 -25.02 5.83 21.01
N GLU A 207 -26.31 5.79 20.66
CA GLU A 207 -27.44 6.06 21.56
C GLU A 207 -28.03 4.76 22.10
N GLU A 208 -28.54 4.79 23.34
CA GLU A 208 -29.40 3.74 23.90
C GLU A 208 -30.89 4.00 23.62
N CYS A 209 -31.24 5.27 23.33
CA CYS A 209 -32.59 5.74 23.04
C CYS A 209 -32.55 7.08 22.29
N ASP A 210 -33.63 7.39 21.58
CA ASP A 210 -34.05 8.75 21.21
C ASP A 210 -35.59 8.73 21.23
N ASP A 211 -36.22 9.68 21.91
CA ASP A 211 -37.68 9.81 22.06
C ASP A 211 -38.26 11.05 21.34
N GLY A 212 -37.41 11.81 20.65
CA GLY A 212 -37.73 13.06 19.98
C GLY A 212 -37.82 14.29 20.90
N VAL A 213 -37.51 14.20 22.21
CA VAL A 213 -37.67 15.31 23.17
C VAL A 213 -36.59 15.38 24.27
N ASN A 214 -35.84 16.49 24.31
CA ASN A 214 -34.87 16.75 25.37
C ASN A 214 -35.60 17.24 26.64
N ASP A 215 -36.31 16.31 27.29
CA ASP A 215 -36.99 16.52 28.58
C ASP A 215 -36.51 15.61 29.72
N GLY A 216 -35.63 14.64 29.40
CA GLY A 216 -34.96 13.76 30.36
C GLY A 216 -35.83 12.63 30.92
N THR A 217 -37.02 12.35 30.35
CA THR A 217 -37.99 11.41 30.96
C THR A 217 -37.99 10.00 30.40
N ALA A 218 -38.01 9.82 29.06
CA ALA A 218 -37.94 8.49 28.44
C ALA A 218 -36.53 8.21 27.88
N CYS A 219 -35.86 9.24 27.38
CA CYS A 219 -34.41 9.27 27.18
C CYS A 219 -33.77 10.42 27.99
N THR A 220 -32.47 10.33 28.27
CA THR A 220 -31.71 11.43 28.92
C THR A 220 -31.07 12.36 27.88
N ASP A 221 -30.75 13.60 28.27
CA ASP A 221 -30.01 14.59 27.44
C ASP A 221 -28.64 14.10 26.91
N ALA A 222 -28.17 12.93 27.35
CA ALA A 222 -26.95 12.26 26.90
C ALA A 222 -27.24 10.98 26.06
N CYS A 223 -28.48 10.81 25.60
CA CYS A 223 -29.00 9.67 24.85
C CYS A 223 -28.71 8.28 25.46
N SER A 224 -28.66 8.24 26.79
CA SER A 224 -28.65 7.01 27.61
C SER A 224 -30.03 6.77 28.20
N LEU A 225 -30.41 5.51 28.44
CA LEU A 225 -31.67 5.17 29.10
C LEU A 225 -31.63 5.62 30.58
N PRO A 226 -32.76 6.09 31.16
CA PRO A 226 -32.80 6.52 32.55
C PRO A 226 -32.60 5.31 33.50
N VAL A 227 -31.39 5.19 34.04
CA VAL A 227 -31.00 4.05 34.89
C VAL A 227 -31.73 4.08 36.23
N VAL A 228 -32.77 3.26 36.35
CA VAL A 228 -33.23 2.75 37.64
C VAL A 228 -32.14 1.82 38.19
N THR A 229 -31.30 2.34 39.09
CA THR A 229 -30.15 1.61 39.64
C THR A 229 -30.60 0.53 40.62
N PRO A 230 -30.45 -0.79 40.33
CA PRO A 230 -30.45 -1.80 41.37
C PRO A 230 -29.25 -1.57 42.29
N SER A 231 -29.35 -1.97 43.55
CA SER A 231 -28.36 -1.64 44.58
C SER A 231 -27.75 -2.89 45.18
N CYS A 232 -26.74 -3.44 44.51
CA CYS A 232 -25.97 -4.58 44.98
C CYS A 232 -25.56 -4.46 46.46
N GLY A 233 -25.63 -5.55 47.21
CA GLY A 233 -25.32 -5.61 48.64
C GLY A 233 -26.46 -5.13 49.55
N ASN A 234 -27.71 -5.16 49.08
CA ASN A 234 -28.89 -4.74 49.86
C ASN A 234 -29.63 -5.91 50.56
N GLY A 235 -29.34 -7.15 50.18
CA GLY A 235 -29.94 -8.36 50.76
C GLY A 235 -31.12 -8.94 49.97
N ALA A 236 -31.43 -8.41 48.78
CA ALA A 236 -32.43 -8.94 47.86
C ALA A 236 -31.89 -8.95 46.42
N THR A 237 -32.04 -10.07 45.72
CA THR A 237 -31.63 -10.18 44.30
C THR A 237 -32.68 -9.55 43.39
N GLU A 238 -32.31 -8.45 42.76
CA GLU A 238 -33.13 -7.67 41.84
C GLU A 238 -32.98 -8.11 40.38
N ALA A 239 -33.80 -7.54 39.48
CA ALA A 239 -33.74 -7.88 38.07
C ALA A 239 -32.42 -7.38 37.45
N ASN A 240 -31.66 -8.32 36.88
CA ASN A 240 -30.29 -8.18 36.34
C ASN A 240 -29.13 -8.42 37.33
N GLU A 241 -29.38 -8.79 38.58
CA GLU A 241 -28.32 -9.22 39.51
C GLU A 241 -28.07 -10.74 39.42
N ALA A 242 -26.80 -11.16 39.38
CA ALA A 242 -26.42 -12.59 39.37
C ALA A 242 -26.19 -13.16 40.79
N CYS A 243 -25.96 -12.28 41.76
CA CYS A 243 -25.89 -12.57 43.19
C CYS A 243 -26.19 -11.30 44.00
N ASP A 244 -26.57 -11.47 45.26
CA ASP A 244 -26.48 -10.46 46.33
C ASP A 244 -26.21 -11.27 47.63
N ASP A 245 -25.24 -10.85 48.44
CA ASP A 245 -24.88 -11.50 49.71
C ASP A 245 -25.09 -10.60 50.95
N GLY A 246 -25.79 -9.48 50.77
CA GLY A 246 -26.07 -8.48 51.82
C GLY A 246 -24.88 -7.59 52.21
N VAL A 247 -23.77 -7.65 51.47
CA VAL A 247 -22.60 -6.77 51.62
C VAL A 247 -22.03 -6.37 50.25
N ASN A 248 -21.07 -5.44 50.24
CA ASN A 248 -20.36 -5.00 49.04
C ASN A 248 -18.83 -5.11 49.28
N ASP A 249 -18.38 -6.31 49.68
CA ASP A 249 -16.97 -6.55 50.05
C ASP A 249 -16.15 -7.37 49.04
N GLY A 250 -16.81 -7.93 48.01
CA GLY A 250 -16.14 -8.70 46.96
C GLY A 250 -15.76 -10.13 47.35
N THR A 251 -16.36 -10.69 48.40
CA THR A 251 -16.03 -12.05 48.88
C THR A 251 -16.85 -13.16 48.24
N THR A 252 -18.18 -13.05 48.23
CA THR A 252 -19.09 -14.08 47.67
C THR A 252 -19.84 -13.55 46.45
N CYS A 253 -20.25 -12.28 46.49
CA CYS A 253 -20.64 -11.48 45.33
C CYS A 253 -19.64 -10.33 45.12
N ASN A 254 -19.41 -9.94 43.86
CA ASN A 254 -18.66 -8.71 43.56
C ASN A 254 -19.57 -7.47 43.69
N PRO A 255 -19.01 -6.26 43.89
CA PRO A 255 -19.79 -5.01 43.90
C PRO A 255 -20.43 -4.60 42.56
N ASP A 256 -20.23 -5.38 41.49
CA ASP A 256 -20.91 -5.28 40.20
C ASP A 256 -22.05 -6.32 40.05
N CYS A 257 -22.42 -6.97 41.16
CA CYS A 257 -23.41 -8.03 41.25
C CYS A 257 -23.17 -9.25 40.34
N GLN A 258 -21.89 -9.50 39.99
CA GLN A 258 -21.42 -10.71 39.33
C GLN A 258 -20.76 -11.70 40.30
N LEU A 259 -20.79 -12.99 39.94
CA LEU A 259 -20.09 -14.03 40.69
C LEU A 259 -18.56 -13.94 40.46
N PRO A 260 -17.72 -14.09 41.49
CA PRO A 260 -16.26 -14.02 41.37
C PRO A 260 -15.68 -15.10 40.41
N VAL A 261 -15.27 -14.69 39.21
CA VAL A 261 -14.68 -15.59 38.21
C VAL A 261 -13.19 -15.89 38.46
N PRO A 262 -12.77 -17.17 38.50
CA PRO A 262 -11.34 -17.52 38.61
C PRO A 262 -10.64 -17.26 37.27
N ARG A 263 -9.76 -16.25 37.23
CA ARG A 263 -9.01 -15.87 36.02
C ARG A 263 -8.08 -16.98 35.51
N MET A 264 -8.51 -17.66 34.46
CA MET A 264 -7.61 -18.23 33.46
C MET A 264 -7.03 -17.09 32.60
N ILE A 265 -5.82 -17.28 32.07
CA ILE A 265 -5.14 -16.30 31.22
C ILE A 265 -5.34 -16.73 29.77
N GLU A 266 -6.04 -15.92 28.98
CA GLU A 266 -5.99 -16.00 27.52
C GLU A 266 -5.11 -14.88 26.96
N SER A 267 -4.41 -15.17 25.87
CA SER A 267 -3.43 -14.28 25.25
C SER A 267 -3.96 -13.76 23.92
N GLU A 268 -4.27 -12.47 23.84
CA GLU A 268 -4.60 -11.82 22.57
C GLU A 268 -3.34 -11.28 21.86
N ASP A 269 -3.38 -11.33 20.53
CA ASP A 269 -2.32 -10.89 19.62
C ASP A 269 -2.60 -9.46 19.14
N GLN A 270 -1.64 -8.56 19.35
CA GLN A 270 -1.61 -7.25 18.67
C GLN A 270 -0.19 -6.96 18.17
N SER A 271 0.10 -7.46 16.98
CA SER A 271 1.32 -7.17 16.24
C SER A 271 1.39 -5.72 15.76
N CYS A 272 2.52 -5.06 16.03
CA CYS A 272 2.98 -3.91 15.27
C CYS A 272 4.28 -4.27 14.53
N GLY A 273 4.22 -4.30 13.20
CA GLY A 273 5.41 -4.37 12.33
C GLY A 273 5.81 -5.78 11.86
N CYS A 274 6.46 -5.82 10.70
CA CYS A 274 6.82 -7.06 10.00
C CYS A 274 7.81 -7.93 10.80
N ASN A 275 7.50 -9.22 10.98
CA ASN A 275 8.51 -10.22 11.33
C ASN A 275 8.79 -11.18 10.16
N THR A 276 9.99 -11.09 9.59
CA THR A 276 10.67 -12.22 8.96
C THR A 276 11.75 -12.74 9.91
N THR A 277 11.64 -14.02 10.31
CA THR A 277 12.49 -14.82 11.22
C THR A 277 12.06 -14.95 12.68
N ASN A 278 11.86 -16.20 13.08
CA ASN A 278 11.37 -16.64 14.40
C ASN A 278 12.34 -16.27 15.55
N ARG A 279 11.95 -15.31 16.40
CA ARG A 279 12.39 -15.05 17.79
C ARG A 279 11.53 -13.94 18.42
N SER A 280 11.33 -14.00 19.75
CA SER A 280 10.49 -13.10 20.55
C SER A 280 11.24 -12.67 21.86
N PRO A 281 10.72 -11.79 22.73
CA PRO A 281 10.88 -10.31 22.66
C PRO A 281 12.08 -9.80 23.53
N ILE A 282 12.18 -8.66 24.25
CA ILE A 282 11.22 -7.63 24.73
C ILE A 282 11.74 -6.17 24.47
N PRO A 283 11.87 -5.15 25.37
CA PRO A 283 11.75 -3.73 24.96
C PRO A 283 13.12 -2.98 24.96
N THR A 284 13.25 -1.66 24.69
CA THR A 284 12.77 -0.51 25.50
C THR A 284 12.46 0.78 24.72
N TRP A 285 11.31 1.41 25.06
CA TRP A 285 11.00 2.86 25.08
C TRP A 285 11.46 3.78 23.92
N GLY A 286 10.50 4.26 23.12
CA GLY A 286 10.68 5.43 22.24
C GLY A 286 9.38 5.87 21.56
N TRP A 287 8.84 7.03 21.95
CA TRP A 287 7.64 7.61 21.31
C TRP A 287 7.99 8.33 20.01
N PHE A 288 7.37 7.93 18.90
CA PHE A 288 7.15 8.79 17.72
C PHE A 288 5.89 8.33 17.00
N LEU A 289 4.89 9.22 16.88
CA LEU A 289 3.80 9.01 15.92
C LEU A 289 4.36 9.21 14.51
N LEU A 290 4.19 8.20 13.66
CA LEU A 290 4.36 8.30 12.22
C LEU A 290 3.01 7.95 11.59
N LEU A 291 2.37 8.95 10.98
CA LEU A 291 1.08 8.78 10.31
C LEU A 291 1.20 7.71 9.22
N GLY A 292 0.27 6.76 9.25
CA GLY A 292 0.38 5.52 8.49
C GLY A 292 0.07 5.69 7.01
N LEU A 293 1.10 5.83 6.18
CA LEU A 293 1.02 5.43 4.77
C LEU A 293 1.02 3.89 4.71
N THR A 294 -0.17 3.29 4.83
CA THR A 294 -0.43 1.85 4.80
C THR A 294 -0.14 1.25 3.42
N ARG A 295 1.15 1.02 3.12
CA ARG A 295 1.59 0.25 1.95
C ARG A 295 1.17 -1.22 2.08
N LEU A 296 -0.06 -1.52 1.68
CA LEU A 296 -0.67 -2.86 1.62
C LEU A 296 0.07 -3.75 0.61
N ARG A 297 1.15 -4.40 1.06
CA ARG A 297 1.79 -5.50 0.32
C ARG A 297 0.98 -6.78 0.52
N ARG A 298 0.34 -7.27 -0.56
CA ARG A 298 -0.06 -8.69 -0.60
C ARG A 298 1.19 -9.58 -0.42
N PRO A 299 1.17 -10.61 0.45
CA PRO A 299 2.34 -11.43 0.73
C PRO A 299 2.63 -12.41 -0.42
N GLY A 300 3.33 -11.92 -1.44
CA GLY A 300 3.78 -12.71 -2.58
C GLY A 300 5.01 -12.10 -3.24
N ARG A 301 6.00 -12.95 -3.55
CA ARG A 301 7.12 -12.53 -4.43
C ARG A 301 6.55 -12.39 -5.84
N LEU A 302 6.52 -11.17 -6.38
CA LEU A 302 6.19 -10.93 -7.79
C LEU A 302 7.19 -11.68 -8.67
N THR A 303 6.76 -12.80 -9.25
CA THR A 303 7.55 -13.59 -10.19
C THR A 303 7.43 -12.97 -11.57
N PHE A 304 8.34 -12.05 -11.88
CA PHE A 304 8.47 -11.52 -13.24
C PHE A 304 8.88 -12.65 -14.21
N SER A 305 8.47 -12.51 -15.48
CA SER A 305 8.90 -13.38 -16.59
C SER A 305 9.69 -12.56 -17.60
N ALA A 306 10.75 -13.14 -18.15
CA ALA A 306 11.50 -12.55 -19.25
C ALA A 306 10.98 -13.12 -20.58
N GLU A 307 10.75 -12.25 -21.57
CA GLU A 307 10.37 -12.63 -22.94
C GLU A 307 11.35 -11.99 -23.96
N PRO A 308 11.74 -12.71 -25.04
CA PRO A 308 12.64 -12.23 -26.11
C PRO A 308 11.90 -11.53 -27.28
#